data_AF-A0A3M1KSG1-F1
#
_entry.id   AF-A0A3M1KSG1-F1
#
_cell.length_a   1.000
_cell.length_b   1.000
_cell.length_c   1.000
_cell.angle_alpha   90.00
_cell.angle_beta   90.00
_cell.angle_gamma   90.00
#
_symmetry.space_group_name_H-M   'P 1'
#
loop_
_entity.id
_entity.type
_entity.pdbx_description
1 polymer ?
#
loop_
_entity_poly.entity_id
_entity_poly.type
_entity_poly.pdbx_seq_one_letter_code
_entity_poly.pdbx_strand_id
1 'polypeptide(L)'
;MKPIFLWICWGVACPALLGQWQEFRSLEGKFRILVPGELTHRVDSLSTPLGTLAFHTFFFQPERPDAENLFYGISYCDYPPGSVHSDSTALLEDFWR
;
A
#
# COMPACT_ATOMS: atom_id res chain seq x y z
N MET A 1 42.45 2.73 -34.86
CA MET A 1 41.49 1.71 -35.33
C MET A 1 40.52 1.41 -34.19
N LYS A 2 39.21 1.54 -34.46
CA LYS A 2 38.02 1.27 -33.60
C LYS A 2 37.86 -0.24 -33.28
N PRO A 3 36.96 -0.71 -32.38
CA PRO A 3 35.76 -0.04 -31.81
C PRO A 3 35.63 -0.13 -30.27
N ILE A 4 35.15 0.89 -29.55
CA ILE A 4 33.73 1.21 -29.28
C ILE A 4 32.91 -0.02 -28.88
N PHE A 5 32.76 -0.25 -27.58
CA PHE A 5 31.59 -0.92 -27.03
C PHE A 5 30.98 -0.05 -25.93
N LEU A 6 29.86 0.53 -26.30
CA LEU A 6 29.02 1.47 -25.57
C LEU A 6 28.05 0.63 -24.72
N TRP A 7 28.33 0.44 -23.43
CA TRP A 7 27.31 -0.04 -22.49
C TRP A 7 26.74 1.17 -21.74
N ILE A 8 25.82 1.85 -22.41
CA ILE A 8 24.84 2.72 -21.76
C ILE A 8 23.87 1.78 -21.05
N CYS A 9 24.19 1.38 -19.83
CA CYS A 9 23.15 1.11 -18.84
C CYS A 9 22.78 2.45 -18.22
N TRP A 10 22.06 3.27 -18.98
CA TRP A 10 21.17 4.25 -18.35
C TRP A 10 20.07 3.41 -17.70
N GLY A 11 20.34 2.92 -16.48
CA GLY A 11 19.28 2.80 -15.52
C GLY A 11 18.71 4.21 -15.40
N VAL A 12 17.53 4.40 -15.97
CA VAL A 12 16.73 5.58 -15.68
C VAL A 12 16.46 5.48 -14.19
N ALA A 13 17.31 6.11 -13.39
CA ALA A 13 16.92 6.55 -12.06
C ALA A 13 15.76 7.50 -12.34
N CYS A 14 14.53 6.98 -12.20
CA CYS A 14 13.34 7.80 -12.18
C CYS A 14 13.58 8.80 -11.04
N PRO A 15 13.81 10.09 -11.34
CA PRO A 15 13.93 11.05 -10.25
C PRO A 15 12.59 11.00 -9.55
N ALA A 16 12.59 10.68 -8.25
CA ALA A 16 11.40 10.71 -7.43
C ALA A 16 10.78 12.11 -7.59
N LEU A 17 9.71 12.18 -8.40
CA LEU A 17 8.99 13.40 -8.72
C LEU A 17 8.20 13.79 -7.47
N LEU A 18 8.86 14.54 -6.60
CA LEU A 18 8.20 15.20 -5.49
C LEU A 18 7.14 16.16 -6.04
N GLY A 19 5.86 15.81 -5.86
CA GLY A 19 4.72 16.68 -6.13
C GLY A 19 3.69 16.17 -7.14
N GLN A 20 3.93 15.05 -7.83
CA GLN A 20 2.91 14.47 -8.71
C GLN A 20 2.16 13.37 -7.99
N TRP A 21 0.95 13.67 -7.52
CA TRP A 21 0.04 12.65 -7.01
C TRP A 21 -0.18 11.59 -8.08
N GLN A 22 0.10 10.34 -7.73
CA GLN A 22 -0.05 9.19 -8.62
C GLN A 22 -1.15 8.27 -8.09
N GLU A 23 -1.86 7.61 -9.01
CA GLU A 23 -2.85 6.59 -8.63
C GLU A 23 -2.13 5.33 -8.16
N PHE A 24 -2.48 4.89 -6.96
CA PHE A 24 -2.15 3.57 -6.44
C PHE A 24 -3.40 2.69 -6.43
N ARG A 25 -3.28 1.49 -6.97
CA ARG A 25 -4.37 0.50 -7.03
C ARG A 25 -3.97 -0.78 -6.32
N SER A 26 -4.69 -1.11 -5.25
CA SER A 26 -4.59 -2.42 -4.61
C SER A 26 -5.69 -3.33 -5.15
N LEU A 27 -5.30 -4.38 -5.87
CA LEU A 27 -6.24 -5.38 -6.38
C LEU A 27 -6.80 -6.24 -5.24
N GLU A 28 -5.92 -6.63 -4.31
CA GLU A 28 -6.27 -7.45 -3.15
C GLU A 28 -7.16 -6.67 -2.16
N GLY A 29 -6.75 -5.46 -1.79
CA GLY A 29 -7.53 -4.57 -0.92
C GLY A 29 -8.72 -3.90 -1.60
N LYS A 30 -8.92 -4.13 -2.91
CA LYS A 30 -10.02 -3.59 -3.73
C LYS A 30 -10.21 -2.07 -3.62
N PHE A 31 -9.14 -1.31 -3.45
CA PHE A 31 -9.18 0.15 -3.34
C PHE A 31 -8.27 0.83 -4.37
N ARG A 32 -8.56 2.11 -4.62
CA ARG A 32 -7.76 3.03 -5.43
C ARG A 32 -7.66 4.37 -4.72
N ILE A 33 -6.46 4.92 -4.69
CA ILE A 33 -6.17 6.20 -4.03
C ILE A 33 -5.14 6.98 -4.83
N LEU A 34 -5.11 8.30 -4.62
CA LEU A 34 -3.99 9.12 -5.03
C LEU A 34 -2.99 9.22 -3.89
N VAL A 35 -1.69 9.09 -4.19
CA VAL A 35 -0.60 9.23 -3.22
C VAL A 35 0.57 10.02 -3.80
N PRO A 36 1.32 10.78 -2.98
CA PRO A 36 2.39 11.65 -3.47
C PRO A 36 3.73 10.94 -3.73
N GLY A 37 3.76 9.61 -3.63
CA GLY A 37 4.97 8.81 -3.81
C GLY A 37 4.68 7.31 -3.77
N GLU A 38 5.74 6.49 -3.82
CA GLU A 38 5.61 5.03 -3.74
C GLU A 38 5.29 4.59 -2.30
N LEU A 39 4.31 3.69 -2.17
CA LEU A 39 3.92 3.14 -0.87
C LEU A 39 4.78 1.93 -0.52
N THR A 40 5.27 1.91 0.72
CA THR A 40 5.78 0.70 1.35
C THR A 40 4.59 -0.10 1.89
N HIS A 41 4.53 -1.39 1.56
CA HIS A 41 3.53 -2.32 2.07
C HIS A 41 4.14 -3.22 3.15
N ARG A 42 3.48 -3.30 4.31
CA ARG A 42 3.79 -4.22 5.40
C ARG A 42 2.55 -5.04 5.74
N VAL A 43 2.78 -6.30 6.08
CA VAL A 43 1.74 -7.21 6.55
C VAL A 43 2.20 -7.77 7.90
N ASP A 44 1.40 -7.53 8.92
CA ASP A 44 1.60 -8.08 10.26
C ASP A 44 0.48 -9.05 10.58
N SER A 45 0.80 -10.16 11.25
CA SER A 45 -0.20 -11.18 11.61
C SER A 45 -0.35 -11.31 13.12
N LEU A 46 -1.59 -11.38 13.60
CA LEU A 46 -1.92 -11.65 15.00
C LEU A 46 -2.73 -12.95 15.10
N SER A 47 -2.22 -13.91 15.87
CA SER A 47 -2.96 -15.14 16.18
C SER A 47 -3.92 -14.91 17.33
N THR A 48 -5.19 -15.25 17.13
CA THR A 48 -6.24 -15.21 18.16
C THR A 48 -6.91 -16.58 18.26
N PRO A 49 -7.66 -16.86 19.34
CA PRO A 49 -8.45 -18.10 19.45
C PRO A 49 -9.49 -18.29 18.34
N LEU A 50 -9.90 -17.21 17.67
CA LEU A 50 -10.89 -17.22 16.58
C LEU A 50 -10.26 -17.34 15.19
N GLY A 51 -8.92 -17.36 15.10
CA GLY A 51 -8.17 -17.40 13.86
C GLY A 51 -7.10 -16.30 13.77
N THR A 52 -6.42 -16.25 12.63
CA THR A 52 -5.36 -15.28 12.35
C THR A 52 -5.92 -14.04 11.69
N LEU A 53 -5.60 -12.87 12.25
CA LEU A 53 -5.83 -11.57 11.62
C LEU A 53 -4.57 -11.18 10.83
N ALA A 54 -4.74 -10.66 9.61
CA ALA A 54 -3.64 -10.07 8.84
C ALA A 54 -3.88 -8.57 8.64
N PHE A 55 -2.98 -7.75 9.18
CA PHE A 55 -3.03 -6.30 9.09
C PHE A 55 -2.14 -5.83 7.94
N HIS A 56 -2.76 -5.28 6.91
CA HIS A 56 -2.07 -4.72 5.76
C HIS A 56 -1.93 -3.22 5.97
N THR A 57 -0.69 -2.72 5.93
CA THR A 57 -0.38 -1.30 6.07
C THR A 57 0.41 -0.83 4.86
N PHE A 58 -0.13 0.13 4.12
CA PHE A 58 0.52 0.83 3.02
C PHE A 58 0.88 2.23 3.49
N PHE A 59 2.14 2.64 3.40
CA PHE A 59 2.54 3.97 3.85
C PHE A 59 3.63 4.62 2.99
N PHE A 60 3.60 5.94 2.90
CA PHE A 60 4.64 6.76 2.30
C PHE A 60 5.06 7.83 3.31
N GLN A 61 6.36 7.90 3.57
CA GLN A 61 6.99 8.91 4.40
C GLN A 61 8.21 9.46 3.66
N PRO A 62 8.26 10.77 3.35
CA PRO A 62 9.42 11.36 2.69
C PRO A 62 10.65 11.31 3.61
N GLU A 63 11.80 10.86 3.08
CA GLU A 63 13.09 10.85 3.79
C GLU A 63 13.80 12.22 3.76
N ARG A 64 13.05 13.32 3.83
CA ARG A 64 13.64 14.66 3.71
C ARG A 64 13.67 15.39 5.05
N PRO A 65 14.80 16.02 5.42
CA PRO A 65 14.91 16.79 6.67
C PRO A 65 13.97 17.99 6.76
N ASP A 66 13.53 18.52 5.60
CA ASP A 66 12.64 19.68 5.47
C ASP A 66 11.16 19.29 5.34
N ALA A 67 10.84 18.00 5.26
CA ALA A 67 9.45 17.56 5.20
C ALA A 67 8.82 17.71 6.59
N GLU A 68 7.82 18.60 6.70
CA GLU A 68 7.01 18.76 7.91
C GLU A 68 6.19 17.50 8.20
N ASN A 69 6.80 16.50 8.84
CA ASN A 69 6.17 15.29 9.39
C ASN A 69 5.04 14.71 8.50
N LEU A 70 5.32 14.51 7.22
CA LEU A 70 4.34 14.01 6.26
C LEU A 70 4.33 12.48 6.30
N PHE A 71 3.25 11.91 6.79
CA PHE A 71 2.98 10.46 6.75
C PHE A 71 1.64 10.22 6.08
N TYR A 72 1.65 9.49 4.96
CA TYR A 72 0.44 9.06 4.26
C TYR A 72 0.31 7.56 4.47
N GLY A 73 -0.82 7.11 5.02
CA GLY A 73 -1.01 5.70 5.36
C GLY A 73 -2.43 5.23 5.10
N ILE A 74 -2.56 4.00 4.63
CA ILE A 74 -3.81 3.23 4.60
C ILE A 74 -3.55 1.89 5.26
N SER A 75 -4.50 1.45 6.10
CA SER A 75 -4.48 0.11 6.64
C SER A 75 -5.83 -0.57 6.49
N TYR A 76 -5.80 -1.89 6.27
CA TYR A 76 -6.97 -2.76 6.31
C TYR A 76 -6.60 -4.08 7.00
N CYS A 77 -7.60 -4.82 7.45
CA CYS A 77 -7.42 -6.08 8.15
C CYS A 77 -8.22 -7.19 7.48
N ASP A 78 -7.56 -8.31 7.20
CA ASP A 78 -8.21 -9.55 6.80
C ASP A 78 -8.62 -10.32 8.05
N TYR A 79 -9.93 -10.52 8.15
CA TYR A 79 -10.57 -11.26 9.22
C TYR A 79 -10.63 -12.76 8.89
N PRO A 80 -10.46 -13.65 9.88
CA PRO A 80 -10.72 -15.08 9.72
C PRO A 80 -12.08 -15.34 9.07
N PRO A 81 -12.22 -16.39 8.25
CA PRO A 81 -13.50 -16.79 7.69
C PRO A 81 -14.58 -16.92 8.78
N GLY A 82 -15.75 -16.31 8.56
CA GLY A 82 -16.87 -16.34 9.50
C GLY A 82 -16.77 -15.35 10.67
N SER A 83 -15.71 -14.54 10.75
CA SER A 83 -15.60 -13.47 11.75
C SER A 83 -16.18 -12.15 11.23
N VAL A 84 -17.50 -12.09 11.10
CA VAL A 84 -18.21 -10.81 10.96
C VAL A 84 -18.51 -10.32 12.37
N HIS A 85 -17.96 -9.16 12.72
CA HIS A 85 -18.20 -8.57 14.03
C HIS A 85 -19.70 -8.22 14.18
N SER A 86 -20.28 -8.49 15.35
CA SER A 86 -21.73 -8.41 15.58
C SER A 86 -22.31 -7.01 15.35
N ASP A 87 -21.52 -5.96 15.56
CA ASP A 87 -21.90 -4.56 15.29
C ASP A 87 -21.86 -4.16 13.81
N SER A 88 -21.31 -5.01 12.94
CA SER A 88 -21.18 -4.80 11.50
C SER A 88 -22.17 -5.67 10.71
N THR A 89 -23.11 -6.30 11.40
CA THR A 89 -24.18 -7.12 10.81
C THR A 89 -25.14 -6.32 9.94
N ALA A 90 -25.24 -5.00 10.14
CA ALA A 90 -25.99 -4.12 9.24
C ALA A 90 -25.50 -4.18 7.79
N LEU A 91 -24.21 -4.48 7.55
CA LEU A 91 -23.64 -4.64 6.21
C LEU A 91 -23.97 -6.00 5.57
N LEU A 92 -24.49 -6.96 6.33
CA LEU A 92 -24.85 -8.28 5.80
C LEU A 92 -26.09 -8.22 4.91
N GLU A 93 -27.04 -7.32 5.19
CA GLU A 93 -28.26 -7.19 4.38
C GLU A 93 -27.95 -6.81 2.93
N ASP A 94 -26.95 -5.96 2.71
CA ASP A 94 -26.51 -5.56 1.36
C ASP A 94 -25.63 -6.62 0.68
N PHE A 95 -24.98 -7.51 1.44
CA PHE A 95 -24.08 -8.53 0.90
C PHE A 95 -24.83 -9.72 0.27
N TRP A 96 -26.07 -9.98 0.71
CA TRP A 96 -26.89 -11.12 0.27
C TRP A 96 -28.02 -10.77 -0.71
N ARG A 97 -28.04 -9.53 -1.21
CA ARG A 97 -28.98 -9.11 -2.26
C ARG A 97 -28.51 -9.44 -3.67
#